data_AF-A0A2P5AJF8-F1
#
_entry.id   AF-A0A2P5AJF8-F1
#
_cell.length_a   1.000
_cell.length_b   1.000
_cell.length_c   1.000
_cell.angle_alpha   90.00
_cell.angle_beta   90.00
_cell.angle_gamma   90.00
#
_symmetry.space_group_name_H-M   'P 1'
#
loop_
_entity.id
_entity.type
_entity.pdbx_description
1 polymer ?
#
loop_
_entity_poly.entity_id
_entity_poly.type
_entity_poly.pdbx_seq_one_letter_code
_entity_poly.pdbx_strand_id
1 'polypeptide(L)'
;MELVAKHKILKEYTTLVLAQQPLCIEYPPLDIAFELNLRMIKLLPKFYGHQGEHTNKHLKEFHIVYSSMKPAGVSEDQLKLWKFPFSLVDLAKEWLYYFPFEMVNI
;
A
#
# COMPACT_ATOMS: atom_id res chain seq x y z
N MET A 1 -8.40 17.87 -17.62
CA MET A 1 -7.57 16.90 -18.38
C MET A 1 -6.44 16.29 -17.52
N GLU A 2 -5.76 17.05 -16.66
CA GLU A 2 -4.62 16.55 -15.85
C GLU A 2 -4.99 15.53 -14.73
N LEU A 3 -6.15 15.71 -14.08
CA LEU A 3 -6.61 14.82 -12.99
C LEU A 3 -6.90 13.39 -13.50
N VAL A 4 -7.54 13.28 -14.66
CA VAL A 4 -7.89 12.00 -15.31
C VAL A 4 -6.62 11.24 -15.71
N ALA A 5 -5.59 11.94 -16.20
CA ALA A 5 -4.31 11.34 -16.56
C ALA A 5 -3.56 10.78 -15.32
N LYS A 6 -3.56 11.52 -14.21
CA LYS A 6 -2.96 11.06 -12.93
C LYS A 6 -3.66 9.83 -12.36
N HIS A 7 -5.00 9.80 -12.42
CA HIS A 7 -5.78 8.65 -11.98
C HIS A 7 -5.49 7.41 -12.84
N LYS A 8 -5.39 7.59 -14.16
CA LYS A 8 -5.03 6.52 -15.11
C LYS A 8 -3.62 5.97 -14.84
N ILE A 9 -2.61 6.82 -14.66
CA ILE A 9 -1.24 6.41 -14.35
C ILE A 9 -1.18 5.63 -13.04
N LEU A 10 -1.91 6.09 -12.01
CA LEU A 10 -1.92 5.41 -10.72
C LEU A 10 -2.62 4.05 -10.78
N LYS A 11 -3.72 3.96 -11.53
CA LYS A 11 -4.40 2.70 -11.81
C LYS A 11 -3.46 1.74 -12.56
N GLU A 12 -2.79 2.21 -13.60
CA GLU A 12 -1.83 1.41 -14.37
C GLU A 12 -0.63 0.96 -13.54
N TYR A 13 -0.04 1.85 -12.73
CA TYR A 13 1.05 1.49 -11.80
C TYR A 13 0.59 0.45 -10.77
N THR A 14 -0.63 0.61 -10.26
CA THR A 14 -1.23 -0.33 -9.31
C THR A 14 -1.50 -1.68 -9.97
N THR A 15 -2.06 -1.70 -11.18
CA THR A 15 -2.26 -2.92 -11.96
C THR A 15 -0.93 -3.61 -12.29
N LEU A 16 0.12 -2.86 -12.64
CA LEU A 16 1.46 -3.41 -12.90
C LEU A 16 2.08 -4.01 -11.63
N VAL A 17 1.96 -3.34 -10.48
CA VAL A 17 2.42 -3.84 -9.18
C VAL A 17 1.69 -5.13 -8.81
N LEU A 18 0.40 -5.24 -9.13
CA LEU A 18 -0.40 -6.45 -8.88
C LEU A 18 -0.20 -7.57 -9.91
N ALA A 19 0.20 -7.24 -11.14
CA ALA A 19 0.32 -8.21 -12.23
C ALA A 19 1.69 -8.89 -12.33
N GLN A 20 2.70 -8.40 -11.61
CA GLN A 20 4.09 -8.86 -11.79
C GLN A 20 4.47 -10.16 -11.06
N GLN A 21 3.61 -10.73 -10.21
CA GLN A 21 3.78 -12.04 -9.58
C GLN A 21 2.45 -12.47 -8.93
N PRO A 22 2.19 -13.76 -8.67
CA PRO A 22 1.17 -14.09 -7.68
C PRO A 22 1.60 -13.40 -6.39
N LEU A 23 0.82 -12.43 -5.91
CA LEU A 23 1.03 -11.87 -4.58
C LEU A 23 0.35 -12.85 -3.61
N CYS A 24 0.95 -13.15 -2.46
CA CYS A 24 0.27 -13.90 -1.39
C CYS A 24 -0.97 -13.18 -0.82
N ILE A 25 -1.24 -11.97 -1.30
CA ILE A 25 -2.32 -11.11 -0.86
C ILE A 25 -3.32 -11.01 -2.01
N GLU A 26 -4.52 -11.56 -1.79
CA GLU A 26 -5.65 -11.26 -2.65
C GLU A 26 -6.14 -9.84 -2.36
N TYR A 27 -6.11 -8.99 -3.39
CA TYR A 27 -6.62 -7.63 -3.29
C TYR A 27 -8.09 -7.63 -3.70
N PRO A 28 -9.02 -7.36 -2.77
CA PRO A 28 -10.43 -7.28 -3.14
C PRO A 28 -10.63 -6.14 -4.15
N PRO A 29 -11.59 -6.29 -5.10
CA PRO A 29 -11.94 -5.23 -6.03
C PRO A 29 -12.24 -3.93 -5.27
N LEU A 30 -11.57 -2.85 -5.66
CA LEU A 30 -11.89 -1.52 -5.17
C LEU A 30 -13.16 -1.04 -5.87
N ASP A 31 -14.30 -1.20 -5.20
CA ASP A 31 -15.63 -0.88 -5.75
C ASP A 31 -15.90 0.64 -5.85
N ILE A 32 -15.00 1.43 -5.31
CA ILE A 32 -15.00 2.88 -5.45
C ILE A 32 -13.72 3.17 -6.22
N ALA A 33 -13.82 4.01 -7.26
CA ALA A 33 -12.67 4.67 -7.89
C ALA A 33 -11.97 5.48 -6.80
N PHE A 34 -11.19 4.78 -5.99
CA PHE A 34 -10.41 5.33 -4.91
C PHE A 34 -9.37 6.11 -5.69
N GLU A 35 -9.60 7.41 -5.83
CA GLU A 35 -8.50 8.34 -5.97
C GLU A 35 -7.64 8.06 -4.75
N LEU A 36 -6.68 7.14 -4.92
CA LEU A 36 -5.59 6.93 -4.01
C LEU A 36 -4.93 8.29 -4.00
N ASN A 37 -5.36 9.13 -3.05
CA ASN A 37 -5.00 10.52 -3.03
C ASN A 37 -3.48 10.53 -3.04
N LEU A 38 -2.88 10.99 -4.14
CA LEU A 38 -1.42 11.04 -4.28
C LEU A 38 -0.84 11.80 -3.08
N ARG A 39 -1.61 12.76 -2.55
CA ARG A 39 -1.37 13.43 -1.28
C ARG A 39 -1.17 12.46 -0.11
N MET A 40 -2.04 11.48 0.07
CA MET A 40 -1.92 10.50 1.15
C MET A 40 -0.72 9.56 0.93
N ILE A 41 -0.48 9.09 -0.30
CA ILE A 41 0.71 8.28 -0.62
C ILE A 41 2.01 9.01 -0.26
N LYS A 42 2.07 10.32 -0.52
CA LYS A 42 3.20 11.18 -0.14
C LYS A 42 3.36 11.39 1.37
N LEU A 43 2.28 11.24 2.14
CA LEU A 43 2.27 11.39 3.59
C LEU A 43 2.52 10.09 4.34
N LEU A 44 2.46 8.93 3.67
CA LEU A 44 2.74 7.65 4.31
C LEU A 44 4.17 7.65 4.87
N PRO A 45 4.38 7.18 6.12
CA PRO A 45 5.71 6.97 6.62
C PRO A 45 6.45 5.96 5.73
N LYS A 46 7.77 6.09 5.70
CA LYS A 46 8.65 5.22 4.92
C LYS A 46 9.33 4.24 5.86
N PHE A 47 9.30 2.97 5.47
CA PHE A 47 9.99 1.88 6.13
C PHE A 47 10.93 1.23 5.13
N TYR A 48 12.23 1.27 5.43
CA TYR A 48 13.28 0.82 4.54
C TYR A 48 13.69 -0.63 4.81
N GLY A 49 13.37 -1.16 6.00
CA GLY A 49 13.76 -2.50 6.43
C GLY A 49 15.18 -2.57 7.00
N HIS A 50 15.73 -1.44 7.45
CA HIS A 50 17.08 -1.39 8.01
C HIS A 50 17.12 -1.88 9.46
N GLN A 51 18.28 -2.39 9.88
CA GLN A 51 18.53 -2.68 11.30
C GLN A 51 18.43 -1.39 12.12
N GLY A 52 17.56 -1.40 13.13
CA GLY A 52 17.29 -0.24 14.00
C GLY A 52 16.01 0.52 13.67
N GLU A 53 15.36 0.26 12.53
CA GLU A 53 14.01 0.75 12.32
C GLU A 53 13.00 0.02 13.22
N HIS A 54 12.04 0.76 13.75
CA HIS A 54 11.05 0.22 14.69
C HIS A 54 9.74 -0.10 13.97
N THR A 55 9.49 -1.39 13.67
CA THR A 55 8.27 -1.85 13.01
C THR A 55 6.99 -1.39 13.70
N ASN A 56 6.94 -1.45 15.03
CA ASN A 56 5.77 -1.01 15.81
C ASN A 56 5.51 0.50 15.70
N LYS A 57 6.57 1.31 15.56
CA LYS A 57 6.43 2.75 15.35
C LYS A 57 5.88 3.02 13.96
N HIS A 58 6.44 2.36 12.94
CA HIS A 58 5.96 2.45 11.56
C HIS A 58 4.47 2.12 11.45
N LEU A 59 4.03 0.99 12.04
CA LEU A 59 2.63 0.57 12.00
C LEU A 59 1.69 1.60 12.65
N LYS A 60 2.10 2.24 13.75
CA LYS A 60 1.33 3.30 14.41
C LYS A 60 1.24 4.55 13.54
N GLU A 61 2.37 5.01 12.99
CA GLU A 61 2.41 6.18 12.12
C GLU A 61 1.61 5.95 10.83
N PHE A 62 1.71 4.75 10.26
CA PHE A 62 0.95 4.32 9.09
C PHE A 62 -0.56 4.37 9.38
N HIS A 63 -0.98 3.84 10.54
CA HIS A 63 -2.37 3.88 10.97
C HIS A 63 -2.92 5.30 11.08
N ILE A 64 -2.16 6.21 11.69
CA ILE A 64 -2.56 7.61 11.84
C ILE A 64 -2.83 8.25 10.47
N VAL A 65 -1.95 8.02 9.49
CA VAL A 65 -2.09 8.64 8.17
C VAL A 65 -3.31 8.11 7.42
N TYR A 66 -3.51 6.78 7.33
CA TYR A 66 -4.64 6.26 6.55
C TYR A 66 -5.99 6.52 7.24
N SER A 67 -6.06 6.47 8.58
CA SER A 67 -7.29 6.71 9.33
C SER A 67 -7.74 8.17 9.23
N SER A 68 -6.80 9.11 9.17
CA SER A 68 -7.10 10.56 9.08
C SER A 68 -7.74 10.99 7.75
N MET A 69 -7.60 10.17 6.70
CA MET A 69 -8.06 10.49 5.34
C MET A 69 -8.88 9.35 4.72
N LYS A 70 -9.48 8.51 5.57
CA LYS A 70 -10.30 7.36 5.17
C LYS A 70 -11.57 7.83 4.44
N PRO A 71 -11.77 7.44 3.17
CA PRO A 71 -13.01 7.75 2.45
C PRO A 71 -14.20 6.95 3.00
N ALA A 72 -15.38 7.54 2.89
CA ALA A 72 -16.63 6.86 3.24
C ALA A 72 -16.85 5.62 2.35
N GLY A 73 -17.35 4.53 2.93
CA GLY A 73 -17.67 3.30 2.20
C GLY A 73 -16.49 2.34 1.95
N VAL A 74 -15.29 2.62 2.46
CA VAL A 74 -14.13 1.74 2.34
C VAL A 74 -13.75 1.16 3.70
N SER A 75 -13.55 -0.15 3.78
CA SER A 75 -13.13 -0.80 5.02
C SER A 75 -11.67 -0.45 5.35
N GLU A 76 -11.32 -0.47 6.63
CA GLU A 76 -9.93 -0.18 7.04
C GLU A 76 -8.97 -1.24 6.53
N ASP A 77 -9.41 -2.50 6.50
CA ASP A 77 -8.59 -3.61 6.01
C ASP A 77 -8.31 -3.46 4.52
N GLN A 78 -9.30 -3.07 3.72
CA GLN A 78 -9.09 -2.75 2.30
C GLN A 78 -8.09 -1.62 2.15
N LEU A 79 -8.26 -0.52 2.90
CA LEU A 79 -7.35 0.62 2.81
C LEU A 79 -5.92 0.25 3.22
N LYS A 80 -5.78 -0.51 4.30
CA LYS A 80 -4.50 -1.01 4.81
C LYS A 80 -3.79 -1.88 3.77
N LEU A 81 -4.48 -2.87 3.20
CA LEU A 81 -3.93 -3.76 2.17
C LEU A 81 -3.44 -2.97 0.96
N TRP A 82 -4.25 -2.06 0.45
CA TRP A 82 -3.90 -1.27 -0.74
C TRP A 82 -2.82 -0.21 -0.49
N LYS A 83 -2.65 0.29 0.74
CA LYS A 83 -1.72 1.39 1.05
C LYS A 83 -0.40 0.96 1.65
N PHE A 84 -0.37 -0.17 2.34
CA PHE A 84 0.82 -0.68 3.00
C PHE A 84 2.03 -0.83 2.05
N PRO A 85 1.88 -1.35 0.81
CA PRO A 85 3.00 -1.44 -0.13
C PRO A 85 3.67 -0.10 -0.45
N PHE A 86 2.92 1.02 -0.41
CA PHE A 86 3.45 2.35 -0.69
C PHE A 86 4.22 2.98 0.48
N SER A 87 4.14 2.35 1.66
CA SER A 87 4.92 2.70 2.85
C SER A 87 6.29 2.03 2.88
N LEU A 88 6.48 0.95 2.09
CA LEU A 88 7.73 0.19 2.04
C LEU A 88 8.68 0.75 0.98
N VAL A 89 9.97 0.72 1.28
CA VAL A 89 11.08 1.19 0.44
C VAL A 89 12.22 0.18 0.50
N ASP A 90 13.07 0.14 -0.52
CA ASP A 90 14.29 -0.66 -0.61
C ASP A 90 14.13 -2.10 -0.08
N LEU A 91 14.87 -2.49 0.97
CA LEU A 91 14.88 -3.86 1.50
C LEU A 91 13.50 -4.33 1.95
N ALA A 92 12.69 -3.44 2.54
CA ALA A 92 11.33 -3.80 2.94
C ALA A 92 10.41 -4.02 1.74
N LYS A 93 10.62 -3.28 0.65
CA LYS A 93 9.85 -3.44 -0.58
C LYS A 93 10.28 -4.72 -1.31
N GLU A 94 11.57 -5.02 -1.33
CA GLU A 94 12.10 -6.29 -1.84
C GLU A 94 11.57 -7.47 -1.03
N TRP A 95 11.54 -7.38 0.30
CA TRP A 95 10.89 -8.39 1.15
C TRP A 95 9.45 -8.66 0.70
N LEU A 96 8.64 -7.62 0.48
CA LEU A 96 7.25 -7.81 0.05
C LEU A 96 7.11 -8.54 -1.30
N TYR A 97 8.05 -8.35 -2.23
CA TYR A 97 8.02 -8.99 -3.56
C TYR A 97 8.71 -10.36 -3.59
N TYR A 98 9.73 -10.58 -2.76
CA TYR A 98 10.57 -11.78 -2.80
C TYR A 98 10.35 -12.74 -1.62
N PHE A 99 9.44 -12.43 -0.68
CA PHE A 99 9.11 -13.37 0.38
C PHE A 99 8.48 -14.64 -0.23
N PRO A 100 9.07 -15.83 -0.01
CA PRO A 100 8.52 -17.06 -0.55
C PRO A 100 7.15 -17.32 0.07
N PHE A 101 6.23 -17.79 -0.79
CA PHE A 101 4.81 -18.08 -0.53
C PHE A 101 4.51 -19.01 0.66
N GLU A 102 5.52 -19.54 1.35
CA GLU A 102 5.39 -20.71 2.23
C GLU A 102 5.48 -20.42 3.73
N MET A 103 5.58 -19.16 4.18
CA MET A 103 5.68 -18.87 5.62
C MET A 103 4.80 -17.72 6.09
N VAL A 104 3.47 -17.86 5.98
CA VAL A 104 2.52 -17.21 6.91
C VAL A 104 1.28 -18.08 7.10
N ASN A 105 1.31 -19.00 8.08
CA ASN A 105 0.09 -19.40 8.80
C ASN A 105 -0.03 -18.39 9.96
N ILE A 106 -0.97 -17.45 9.86
CA ILE A 106 -1.50 -16.69 11.00
C ILE A 106 -2.74 -17.41 11.50
#